data_AF-A0A3M1D0D5-F1
#
_entry.id   AF-A0A3M1D0D5-F1
#
_cell.length_a   1.000
_cell.length_b   1.000
_cell.length_c   1.000
_cell.angle_alpha   90.00
_cell.angle_beta   90.00
_cell.angle_gamma   90.00
#
_symmetry.space_group_name_H-M   'P 1'
#
loop_
_entity.id
_entity.type
_entity.pdbx_description
1 polymer ?
#
loop_
_entity_poly.entity_id
_entity_poly.type
_entity_poly.pdbx_seq_one_letter_code
_entity_poly.pdbx_strand_id
1 'polypeptide(L)' 'MTEQQREELKQLHWMHRPKCGMEMKTILLNDVEVDKCFICGRFYLDEGELEKVAGRPSEFFKTVKDGFTV' A
#
# COMPACT_ATOMS: atom_id res chain seq x y z
N MET A 1 -6.32 -25.77 -4.51
CA MET A 1 -6.73 -25.10 -3.27
C MET A 1 -8.20 -25.38 -3.06
N THR A 2 -8.63 -25.68 -1.84
CA THR A 2 -10.05 -25.67 -1.46
C THR A 2 -10.50 -24.23 -1.15
N GLU A 3 -11.80 -24.03 -0.93
CA GLU A 3 -12.37 -22.72 -0.58
C GLU A 3 -11.89 -22.25 0.80
N GLN A 4 -11.90 -23.16 1.79
CA GLN A 4 -11.36 -22.94 3.14
C GLN A 4 -9.90 -22.46 3.11
N GLN A 5 -9.04 -23.10 2.31
CA GLN A 5 -7.64 -22.69 2.15
C GLN A 5 -7.49 -21.25 1.60
N ARG A 6 -8.47 -20.74 0.85
CA ARG A 6 -8.47 -19.33 0.40
C ARG A 6 -8.87 -18.39 1.53
N GLU A 7 -9.83 -18.76 2.37
CA GLU A 7 -10.23 -17.97 3.53
C GLU A 7 -9.15 -17.90 4.60
N GLU A 8 -8.53 -19.03 4.96
CA GLU A 8 -7.40 -19.09 5.91
C GLU A 8 -6.24 -18.20 5.45
N LEU A 9 -5.85 -18.29 4.17
CA LEU A 9 -4.82 -17.43 3.60
C LEU A 9 -5.26 -15.96 3.52
N LYS A 10 -6.54 -15.68 3.26
CA LYS A 10 -7.07 -14.30 3.22
C LYS A 10 -7.07 -13.65 4.60
N GLN A 11 -7.34 -14.40 5.67
CA GLN A 11 -7.22 -13.91 7.05
C GLN A 11 -5.74 -13.72 7.44
N LEU A 12 -4.87 -14.70 7.15
CA LEU A 12 -3.45 -14.67 7.54
C LEU A 12 -2.64 -13.59 6.80
N HIS A 13 -3.10 -13.15 5.62
CA HIS A 13 -2.51 -12.04 4.86
C HIS A 13 -3.35 -10.74 4.92
N TRP A 14 -4.41 -10.69 5.74
CA TRP A 14 -5.22 -9.47 5.88
C TRP A 14 -4.36 -8.35 6.49
N MET A 15 -4.30 -7.19 5.82
CA MET A 15 -3.38 -6.08 6.13
C MET A 15 -1.87 -6.42 6.15
N HIS A 16 -1.46 -7.65 5.81
CA HIS A 16 -0.08 -8.12 5.84
C HIS A 16 0.46 -8.31 4.40
N ARG A 17 1.20 -7.33 3.88
CA ARG A 17 1.60 -7.31 2.46
C ARG A 17 2.75 -8.29 2.14
N PRO A 18 2.73 -8.93 0.95
CA PRO A 18 3.49 -10.16 0.67
C PRO A 18 5.02 -10.04 0.58
N LYS A 19 5.61 -8.83 0.63
CA LYS A 19 7.07 -8.67 0.62
C LYS A 19 7.72 -8.75 2.02
N CYS A 20 6.95 -8.57 3.10
CA CYS A 20 7.51 -8.54 4.45
C CYS A 20 6.62 -9.09 5.57
N GLY A 21 5.31 -9.29 5.34
CA GLY A 21 4.40 -9.86 6.35
C GLY A 21 4.18 -9.00 7.60
N MET A 22 4.62 -7.74 7.57
CA MET A 22 4.47 -6.78 8.67
C MET A 22 3.19 -5.95 8.51
N GLU A 23 2.59 -5.59 9.65
CA GLU A 23 1.47 -4.65 9.76
C GLU A 23 1.78 -3.32 9.03
N MET A 24 0.84 -2.85 8.21
CA MET A 24 0.90 -1.54 7.56
C MET A 24 0.29 -0.45 8.43
N LYS A 25 0.63 0.81 8.12
CA LYS A 25 -0.11 1.96 8.66
C LYS A 25 -0.50 2.91 7.54
N THR A 26 -1.79 3.19 7.48
CA THR A 26 -2.37 4.22 6.63
C THR A 26 -1.83 5.58 7.08
N ILE A 27 -1.34 6.37 6.13
CA ILE A 27 -0.93 7.76 6.34
C ILE A 27 -1.63 8.66 5.33
N LEU A 28 -1.95 9.88 5.73
CA LEU A 28 -2.63 10.84 4.86
C LEU A 28 -1.59 11.76 4.21
N LEU A 29 -1.51 11.68 2.88
CA LEU A 29 -0.48 12.27 2.04
C LEU A 29 -1.12 13.26 1.05
N ASN A 30 -1.09 14.55 1.39
CA ASN A 30 -1.68 15.63 0.57
C ASN A 30 -3.13 15.37 0.14
N ASP A 31 -3.99 14.97 1.10
CA ASP A 31 -5.40 14.63 0.88
C ASP A 31 -5.63 13.32 0.11
N VAL A 32 -4.67 12.40 0.15
CA VAL A 32 -4.84 11.01 -0.28
C VAL A 32 -4.38 10.09 0.84
N GLU A 33 -5.26 9.20 1.30
CA GLU A 33 -4.87 8.10 2.19
C GLU A 33 -3.99 7.13 1.40
N VAL A 34 -2.89 6.68 1.99
CA VAL A 34 -1.96 5.70 1.41
C VAL A 34 -1.41 4.82 2.52
N ASP A 35 -1.40 3.52 2.32
CA ASP A 35 -0.81 2.58 3.29
C ASP A 35 0.71 2.55 3.12
N LYS A 36 1.46 2.87 4.18
CA LYS A 36 2.93 2.78 4.18
C LYS A 36 3.44 1.64 5.04
N CYS A 37 4.28 0.79 4.47
CA CYS A 37 5.10 -0.13 5.24
C CYS A 37 6.37 0.59 5.70
N PHE A 38 6.49 0.81 7.02
CA PHE A 38 7.66 1.46 7.60
C PHE A 38 8.91 0.56 7.65
N ILE A 39 8.77 -0.75 7.38
CA ILE A 39 9.88 -1.73 7.39
C ILE A 39 10.55 -1.85 6.01
N CYS A 40 9.76 -1.97 4.93
CA CYS A 40 10.31 -2.04 3.56
C CYS A 40 10.21 -0.73 2.77
N GLY A 41 9.75 0.36 3.41
CA GLY A 41 9.62 1.71 2.84
C GLY A 41 8.42 1.91 1.90
N ARG A 42 7.78 0.82 1.43
CA ARG A 42 6.84 0.86 0.31
C ARG A 42 5.49 1.46 0.65
N PHE A 43 4.95 2.19 -0.33
CA PHE A 43 3.55 2.58 -0.39
C PHE A 43 2.67 1.50 -1.05
N TYR A 44 1.44 1.39 -0.57
CA TYR A 44 0.29 0.69 -1.12
C TYR A 44 -0.76 1.76 -1.49
N LEU A 45 -1.55 1.46 -2.52
CA LEU A 45 -2.68 2.25 -2.98
C LEU A 45 -3.80 1.26 -3.22
N ASP A 46 -4.98 1.53 -2.66
CA ASP A 46 -6.19 0.76 -2.93
C ASP A 46 -6.94 1.27 -4.17
N GLU A 47 -7.99 0.54 -4.54
CA GLU A 47 -8.78 0.83 -5.74
C GLU A 47 -9.44 2.22 -5.62
N GLY A 48 -9.19 3.08 -6.61
CA GLY A 48 -9.57 4.50 -6.59
C GLY A 48 -8.56 5.46 -5.94
N GLU A 49 -7.61 5.00 -5.13
CA GLU A 49 -6.56 5.88 -4.58
C GLU A 49 -5.50 6.22 -5.63
N LEU A 50 -5.18 5.25 -6.50
CA LEU A 50 -4.25 5.46 -7.62
C LEU A 50 -4.69 6.60 -8.55
N GLU A 51 -6.00 6.80 -8.73
CA GLU A 51 -6.55 7.90 -9.54
C GLU A 51 -6.38 9.26 -8.85
N LYS A 52 -6.63 9.32 -7.53
CA LYS A 52 -6.38 10.52 -6.69
C LYS A 52 -4.90 10.93 -6.69
N VAL A 53 -3.98 9.98 -6.92
CA VAL A 53 -2.53 10.21 -7.10
C VAL A 53 -2.17 10.57 -8.54
N ALA A 54 -2.69 9.85 -9.54
CA ALA A 54 -2.35 10.04 -10.95
C ALA A 54 -2.70 11.44 -11.49
N GLY A 55 -3.74 12.07 -10.94
CA GLY A 55 -4.10 13.47 -11.25
C GLY A 55 -3.24 14.55 -10.58
N ARG A 56 -2.23 14.20 -9.76
CA ARG A 56 -1.39 15.17 -9.03
C ARG A 56 -0.19 15.64 -9.88
N PRO A 57 0.31 16.88 -9.68
CA PRO A 57 1.49 17.38 -10.40
C PRO A 57 2.76 16.58 -10.07
N SER A 58 3.76 16.65 -10.96
CA SER A 58 5.07 15.97 -10.85
C SER A 58 5.76 16.13 -9.50
N GLU A 59 5.53 17.24 -8.82
CA GLU A 59 6.16 17.58 -7.54
C GLU A 59 5.66 16.68 -6.40
N PHE A 60 4.41 16.19 -6.45
CA PHE A 60 3.91 15.16 -5.53
C PHE A 60 4.77 13.90 -5.61
N PHE A 61 5.07 13.44 -6.83
CA PHE A 61 5.90 12.26 -7.07
C PHE A 61 7.37 12.46 -6.66
N LYS A 62 7.87 13.69 -6.53
CA LYS A 62 9.19 13.96 -5.94
C LYS A 62 9.22 13.69 -4.45
N THR A 63 8.19 14.10 -3.70
CA THR A 63 8.07 13.82 -2.25
C THR A 63 7.81 12.34 -1.94
N VAL A 64 7.24 11.60 -2.90
CA VAL A 64 6.88 10.18 -2.77
C VAL A 64 8.00 9.23 -3.23
N LYS A 65 9.01 9.75 -3.93
CA LYS A 65 10.02 8.99 -4.67
C LYS A 65 10.77 7.95 -3.84
N ASP A 66 11.04 8.26 -2.57
CA ASP A 66 11.79 7.39 -1.65
C ASP A 66 11.00 6.17 -1.14
N GLY A 67 9.70 6.06 -1.45
CA GLY A 67 8.82 4.96 -1.04
C GLY A 67 8.25 4.10 -2.18
N PHE A 68 8.70 4.30 -3.42
CA PHE A 68 8.30 3.48 -4.58
C PHE A 68 9.43 2.57 -5.11
N THR A 69 10.53 2.44 -4.37
CA THR A 69 11.72 1.66 -4.73
C THR A 69 11.37 0.17 -4.92
N VAL A 70 11.52 -0.33 -6.15
CA VAL A 70 11.01 -1.64 -6.63
C VAL A 70 11.73 -2.87 -6.07
#